data_AF-A0AAD4YN18-F1
#
_entry.id   AF-A0AAD4YN18-F1
#
_cell.length_a   1.000
_cell.length_b   1.000
_cell.length_c   1.000
_cell.angle_alpha   90.00
_cell.angle_beta   90.00
_cell.angle_gamma   90.00
#
_symmetry.space_group_name_H-M   'P 1'
#
loop_
_entity.id
_entity.type
_entity.pdbx_description
1 polymer ?
#
loop_
_entity_poly.entity_id
_entity_poly.type
_entity_poly.pdbx_seq_one_letter_code
_entity_poly.pdbx_strand_id
1 'polypeptide(L)'
;MHCCGSLLQHTGRPQTAKRAVEQVEQWLSKDGWPEYYDGKAGRFIGKQARKYQTWSISGYLVAKLTIKNPANLSVISLEEDKKIAKPRLTRTASF
;
A
#
# COMPACT_ATOMS: atom_id res chain seq x y z
N MET A 1 3.11 -5.18 0.90
CA MET A 1 2.17 -4.03 0.99
C MET A 1 2.61 -2.79 0.17
N HIS A 2 3.64 -2.88 -0.67
CA HIS A 2 4.28 -1.69 -1.26
C HIS A 2 3.53 -0.97 -2.40
N CYS A 3 2.52 -1.57 -3.06
CA CYS A 3 1.88 -0.91 -4.21
C CYS A 3 0.45 -0.38 -3.99
N CYS A 4 -0.26 -0.78 -2.93
CA CYS A 4 -1.71 -0.53 -2.89
C CYS A 4 -2.08 0.92 -2.53
N GLY A 5 -1.31 1.57 -1.65
CA GLY A 5 -1.60 2.95 -1.19
C GLY A 5 -1.38 4.04 -2.25
N SER A 6 -0.33 3.88 -3.07
CA SER A 6 -0.03 4.77 -4.21
C SER A 6 -1.07 4.62 -5.33
N LEU A 7 -1.42 3.37 -5.66
CA LEU A 7 -2.36 3.05 -6.74
C LEU A 7 -3.75 3.61 -6.49
N LEU A 8 -4.23 3.60 -5.24
CA LEU A 8 -5.57 4.09 -4.89
C LEU A 8 -5.73 5.62 -5.03
N GLN A 9 -4.63 6.37 -4.87
CA GLN A 9 -4.65 7.81 -5.08
C GLN A 9 -4.52 8.16 -6.56
N HIS A 10 -3.65 7.47 -7.28
CA HIS A 10 -3.47 7.68 -8.72
C HIS A 10 -4.71 7.28 -9.53
N THR A 11 -5.51 6.32 -9.05
CA THR A 11 -6.76 5.89 -9.70
C THR A 11 -7.98 6.76 -9.35
N GLY A 12 -7.79 7.90 -8.67
CA GLY A 12 -8.86 8.85 -8.37
C GLY A 12 -9.83 8.41 -7.27
N ARG A 13 -9.42 7.51 -6.36
CA ARG A 13 -10.24 7.01 -5.24
C ARG A 13 -9.66 7.37 -3.87
N PRO A 14 -9.49 8.68 -3.55
CA PRO A 14 -8.81 9.12 -2.32
C PRO A 14 -9.57 8.73 -1.04
N GLN A 15 -10.90 8.62 -1.08
CA GLN A 15 -11.69 8.20 0.07
C GLN A 15 -11.43 6.75 0.48
N THR A 16 -11.24 5.86 -0.49
CA THR A 16 -10.89 4.45 -0.23
C THR A 16 -9.50 4.35 0.40
N ALA A 17 -8.54 5.13 -0.10
CA ALA A 17 -7.19 5.20 0.47
C ALA A 17 -7.21 5.70 1.93
N LYS A 18 -7.98 6.77 2.20
CA LYS A 18 -8.14 7.33 3.54
C LYS A 18 -8.70 6.29 4.52
N ARG A 19 -9.80 5.65 4.16
CA ARG A 19 -10.44 4.62 4.99
C ARG A 19 -9.52 3.43 5.24
N ALA A 20 -8.75 3.01 4.23
CA ALA A 20 -7.78 1.93 4.37
C ALA A 20 -6.66 2.30 5.36
N VAL A 21 -6.11 3.52 5.28
CA VAL A 21 -5.06 3.97 6.21
C VAL A 21 -5.59 4.10 7.64
N GLU A 22 -6.77 4.68 7.84
CA GLU A 22 -7.40 4.78 9.17
C GLU A 22 -7.64 3.40 9.79
N GLN A 23 -8.12 2.45 8.98
CA GLN A 23 -8.34 1.09 9.46
C GLN A 23 -7.02 0.39 9.80
N VAL A 24 -5.97 0.56 9.00
CA VAL A 24 -4.68 -0.09 9.27
C VAL A 24 -3.95 0.55 10.47
N GLU A 25 -4.08 1.87 10.67
CA GLU A 25 -3.51 2.60 11.83
C GLU A 25 -3.99 2.04 13.18
N GLN A 26 -5.28 1.73 13.29
CA GLN A 26 -5.89 1.21 14.51
C GLN A 26 -5.30 -0.15 14.94
N TRP A 27 -4.80 -0.95 14.00
CA TRP A 27 -4.33 -2.32 14.24
C TRP A 27 -2.79 -2.34 14.30
N LEU A 28 -2.10 -1.67 13.38
CA LEU A 28 -0.63 -1.55 13.39
C LEU A 28 -0.08 -1.01 14.70
N SER A 29 -0.73 0.02 15.26
CA SER A 29 -0.28 0.62 16.53
C SER A 29 -0.46 -0.33 17.71
N LYS A 30 -1.47 -1.21 17.69
CA LYS A 30 -1.71 -2.19 18.76
C LYS A 30 -0.77 -3.40 18.64
N ASP A 31 -0.48 -3.80 17.41
CA ASP A 31 0.34 -4.97 17.11
C ASP A 31 1.85 -4.68 17.17
N GLY A 32 2.24 -3.40 17.32
CA GLY A 32 3.63 -2.98 17.41
C GLY A 32 4.35 -3.01 16.07
N TRP A 33 3.68 -2.59 14.99
CA TRP A 33 4.25 -2.48 13.63
C TRP A 33 4.92 -3.78 13.12
N PRO A 34 4.16 -4.88 12.99
CA PRO A 34 4.69 -6.13 12.47
C PRO A 34 5.18 -6.01 11.02
N GLU A 35 6.17 -6.82 10.68
CA GLU A 35 6.73 -6.91 9.32
C GLU A 35 5.71 -7.39 8.28
N TYR A 36 4.94 -8.41 8.64
CA TYR A 36 3.93 -9.00 7.76
C TYR A 36 2.79 -9.63 8.58
N TYR A 37 1.63 -9.76 7.93
CA TYR A 37 0.47 -10.44 8.48
C TYR A 37 0.23 -11.74 7.68
N ASP A 38 -0.12 -12.81 8.38
CA ASP A 38 -0.44 -14.12 7.85
C ASP A 38 -1.96 -14.35 7.68
N GLY A 39 -2.29 -15.34 6.84
CA GLY A 39 -3.65 -15.82 6.59
C GLY A 39 -4.32 -15.16 5.37
N LYS A 40 -5.33 -15.84 4.80
CA LYS A 40 -6.05 -15.40 3.58
C LYS A 40 -6.67 -14.00 3.69
N ALA A 41 -6.97 -13.56 4.92
CA ALA A 41 -7.52 -12.24 5.22
C ALA A 41 -6.52 -11.30 5.92
N GLY A 42 -5.26 -11.70 6.10
CA GLY A 42 -4.22 -10.89 6.76
C GLY A 42 -4.55 -10.50 8.21
N ARG A 43 -5.32 -11.33 8.93
CA ARG A 43 -5.80 -11.02 10.29
C ARG A 43 -4.85 -11.44 11.41
N PHE A 44 -3.86 -12.27 11.11
CA PHE A 44 -2.93 -12.78 12.11
C PHE A 44 -1.58 -12.12 11.91
N ILE A 45 -0.92 -11.73 13.01
CA ILE A 45 0.48 -11.30 12.94
C ILE A 45 1.30 -12.49 12.46
N GLY A 46 2.22 -12.25 11.52
CA GLY A 46 3.05 -13.30 10.97
C GLY A 46 3.77 -14.08 12.06
N LYS A 47 3.84 -15.41 11.92
CA LYS A 47 4.41 -16.28 13.00
C LYS A 47 5.85 -15.91 13.37
N GLN A 48 6.61 -15.33 12.44
CA GLN A 48 7.97 -14.83 12.64
C GLN A 48 8.08 -13.31 12.38
N ALA A 49 6.96 -12.59 12.37
CA ALA A 49 6.96 -11.16 12.10
C ALA A 49 7.68 -10.42 13.22
N ARG A 50 8.75 -9.70 12.85
CA ARG A 50 9.45 -8.78 13.73
C ARG A 50 8.58 -7.55 13.98
N LYS A 51 8.57 -7.06 15.22
CA LYS A 51 7.90 -5.82 15.62
C LYS A 51 8.78 -4.61 15.29
N TYR A 52 8.16 -3.45 15.11
CA TYR A 52 8.82 -2.17 14.85
C TYR A 52 9.67 -2.16 13.58
N GLN A 53 9.17 -2.79 12.51
CA GLN A 53 9.91 -2.80 11.26
C GLN A 53 9.88 -1.44 10.55
N THR A 54 11.07 -0.99 10.16
CA THR A 54 11.31 0.32 9.55
C THR A 54 10.47 0.52 8.29
N TRP A 55 10.34 -0.50 7.44
CA TRP A 55 9.57 -0.40 6.20
C TRP A 55 8.05 -0.39 6.43
N SER A 56 7.55 -1.10 7.44
CA SER A 56 6.13 -1.05 7.84
C SER A 56 5.76 0.36 8.32
N ILE A 57 6.60 0.97 9.16
CA ILE A 57 6.41 2.33 9.66
C ILE A 57 6.55 3.35 8.52
N SER A 58 7.61 3.24 7.72
CA SER A 58 7.88 4.17 6.61
C SER A 58 6.77 4.11 5.55
N GLY A 59 6.28 2.93 5.18
CA GLY A 59 5.21 2.77 4.21
C GLY A 59 3.89 3.39 4.69
N TYR A 60 3.57 3.26 5.98
CA TYR A 60 2.43 3.94 6.58
C TYR A 60 2.58 5.47 6.57
N LEU A 61 3.75 5.99 6.97
CA LEU A 61 4.01 7.43 6.98
C LEU A 61 3.90 8.02 5.58
N VAL A 62 4.51 7.36 4.59
CA VAL A 62 4.42 7.74 3.19
C VAL A 62 2.95 7.76 2.74
N ALA A 63 2.19 6.68 2.97
CA ALA A 63 0.77 6.65 2.62
C ALA A 63 -0.03 7.79 3.26
N LYS A 64 0.17 8.07 4.56
CA LYS A 64 -0.52 9.15 5.28
C LYS A 64 -0.15 10.54 4.76
N LEU A 65 1.14 10.79 4.49
CA LEU A 65 1.61 12.06 3.95
C LEU A 65 1.12 12.30 2.52
N THR A 66 1.04 11.25 1.71
CA THR A 66 0.53 11.33 0.34
C THR A 66 -0.97 11.61 0.33
N ILE A 67 -1.76 10.98 1.20
CA ILE A 67 -3.20 11.28 1.34
C ILE A 67 -3.42 12.71 1.84
N LYS A 68 -2.59 13.18 2.78
CA LYS A 68 -2.69 14.53 3.35
C LYS A 68 -2.33 15.62 2.34
N ASN A 69 -1.30 15.39 1.54
CA ASN A 69 -0.85 16.32 0.51
C ASN A 69 -0.60 15.58 -0.81
N PRO A 70 -1.53 15.62 -1.77
CA PRO A 70 -1.41 14.89 -3.03
C PRO A 70 -0.22 15.36 -3.88
N ALA A 71 0.34 16.55 -3.64
CA ALA A 71 1.57 17.00 -4.29
C ALA A 71 2.77 16.07 -3.99
N ASN A 72 2.76 15.36 -2.86
CA ASN A 72 3.80 14.39 -2.49
C ASN A 72 3.81 13.15 -3.42
N LEU A 73 2.74 12.90 -4.19
CA LEU A 73 2.72 11.85 -5.20
C LEU A 73 3.80 12.05 -6.24
N SER A 74 4.14 13.30 -6.58
CA SER A 74 5.18 13.60 -7.58
C SER A 74 6.57 13.10 -7.20
N VAL A 75 6.85 12.96 -5.90
CA VAL A 75 8.15 12.49 -5.38
C VAL A 75 8.27 10.96 -5.45
N ILE A 76 7.13 10.26 -5.47
CA ILE A 76 7.06 8.78 -5.40
C ILE A 76 6.61 8.19 -6.76
N SER A 77 5.97 8.99 -7.61
CA SER A 77 5.50 8.59 -8.93
C SER A 77 6.66 8.64 -9.92
N LEU A 78 7.04 7.47 -10.41
CA LEU A 78 7.92 7.34 -11.56
C LEU A 78 7.07 7.51 -12.83
N GLU A 79 7.50 8.36 -13.76
CA GLU A 79 6.81 8.65 -15.03
C GLU A 79 6.51 7.40 -15.88
N GLU A 80 7.13 6.26 -15.59
CA GLU A 80 6.88 4.96 -16.23
C GLU A 80 5.54 4.32 -15.85
N ASP A 81 4.93 4.66 -14.71
CA ASP A 81 3.60 4.12 -14.31
C ASP A 81 2.46 4.67 -15.18
N LYS A 82 2.65 5.86 -15.79
CA LYS A 82 1.71 6.44 -16.77
C LYS A 82 1.54 5.56 -18.01
N LYS A 83 2.54 4.73 -18.35
CA LYS A 83 2.49 3.80 -19.48
C LYS A 83 1.74 2.50 -19.14
N ILE A 84 1.59 2.17 -17.85
CA ILE A 84 0.94 0.92 -17.38
C ILE A 84 -0.59 1.05 -17.35
N ALA A 85 -1.16 2.26 -17.47
CA ALA A 85 -2.61 2.48 -17.56
C ALA A 85 -3.29 1.80 -18.78
N LYS A 86 -2.51 1.25 -19.72
CA LYS A 86 -2.99 0.32 -20.74
C LYS A 86 -2.24 -1.00 -20.65
N PRO A 87 -2.61 -1.93 -19.74
CA PRO A 87 -2.19 -3.31 -19.91
C PRO A 87 -2.99 -3.84 -21.10
N ARG A 88 -2.38 -3.85 -22.30
CA ARG A 88 -2.86 -4.73 -23.37
C ARG A 88 -2.61 -6.14 -22.87
N LEU A 89 -3.61 -6.74 -22.23
CA LEU A 89 -3.59 -8.13 -21.83
C LEU A 89 -3.52 -8.98 -23.11
N THR A 90 -2.32 -9.21 -23.65
CA THR A 90 -2.09 -10.30 -24.59
C THR A 90 -2.15 -11.58 -23.78
N ARG A 91 -3.32 -12.21 -23.81
CA ARG A 91 -3.52 -13.56 -23.32
C ARG A 91 -2.66 -14.49 -24.16
N THR A 92 -1.53 -14.94 -23.63
CA THR A 92 -0.72 -15.98 -24.28
C THR A 92 -1.59 -17.23 -24.36
N ALA A 93 -1.96 -17.63 -25.57
CA ALA A 93 -2.53 -18.94 -25.82
C ALA A 93 -1.37 -19.94 -25.75
N SER A 94 -1.32 -20.74 -24.69
CA SER A 94 -0.54 -21.97 -24.70
C SER A 94 -1.26 -22.96 -25.63
N PHE A 95 -0.54 -23.43 -26.66
CA PHE A 95 -0.93 -24.58 -27.49
C PHE A 95 -0.77 -25.88 -26.70
#